data_AF-A0A2H0P4R9-F1
#
_entry.id   AF-A0A2H0P4R9-F1
#
_cell.length_a   1.000
_cell.length_b   1.000
_cell.length_c   1.000
_cell.angle_alpha   90.00
_cell.angle_beta   90.00
_cell.angle_gamma   90.00
#
_symmetry.space_group_name_H-M   'P 1'
#
loop_
_entity.id
_entity.type
_entity.pdbx_description
1 polymer ?
#
loop_
_entity_poly.entity_id
_entity_poly.type
_entity_poly.pdbx_seq_one_letter_code
_entity_poly.pdbx_strand_id
1 'polypeptide(L)' 'MDFGGFGDFLRAKCALKNIGFTDEGDFFRENWLPHVEKTWEQWLGPLVPDLPPFQTVIGELRPEIKELLQK' A
#
# COMPACT_ATOMS: atom_id res chain seq x y z
N MET A 1 -15.86 2.25 -9.29
CA MET A 1 -15.13 1.11 -9.89
C MET A 1 -15.48 -0.11 -9.04
N ASP A 2 -15.86 -1.23 -9.64
CA ASP A 2 -16.22 -2.44 -8.89
C ASP A 2 -14.95 -3.21 -8.53
N PHE A 3 -14.76 -3.46 -7.24
CA PHE A 3 -13.60 -4.17 -6.69
C PHE A 3 -14.01 -5.47 -5.99
N GLY A 4 -15.22 -5.99 -6.26
CA GLY A 4 -15.66 -7.26 -5.71
C GLY A 4 -14.68 -8.39 -6.04
N GLY A 5 -14.30 -9.17 -5.03
CA GLY A 5 -13.35 -10.28 -5.16
C GLY A 5 -11.89 -9.86 -5.32
N PHE A 6 -11.56 -8.56 -5.18
CA PHE A 6 -10.18 -8.09 -5.26
C PHE A 6 -9.30 -8.72 -4.18
N GLY A 7 -9.81 -8.88 -2.95
CA GLY A 7 -9.07 -9.53 -1.87
C GLY A 7 -8.65 -10.95 -2.24
N ASP A 8 -9.55 -11.72 -2.83
CA ASP A 8 -9.27 -13.11 -3.24
C ASP A 8 -8.32 -13.19 -4.42
N PHE A 9 -8.47 -12.29 -5.41
CA PHE A 9 -7.53 -12.17 -6.51
C PHE A 9 -6.12 -11.83 -6.01
N LEU A 10 -6.00 -10.87 -5.08
CA LEU A 10 -4.71 -10.47 -4.52
C LEU A 10 -4.07 -11.62 -3.73
N ARG A 11 -4.83 -12.34 -2.91
CA ARG A 11 -4.35 -13.54 -2.19
C ARG A 11 -3.84 -14.60 -3.16
N ALA A 12 -4.60 -14.90 -4.22
CA ALA A 12 -4.19 -15.86 -5.25
C ALA A 12 -2.89 -15.44 -5.95
N LYS A 13 -2.74 -14.15 -6.28
CA LYS A 13 -1.52 -13.62 -6.90
C LYS A 13 -0.31 -13.71 -5.97
N CYS A 14 -0.46 -13.35 -4.70
CA CYS A 14 0.62 -13.40 -3.71
C CYS A 14 1.05 -14.84 -3.38
N ALA A 15 0.11 -15.78 -3.37
CA ALA A 15 0.40 -17.21 -3.14
C ALA A 15 1.39 -17.80 -4.16
N LEU A 16 1.38 -17.32 -5.41
CA LEU A 16 2.36 -17.74 -6.44
C LEU A 16 3.82 -17.41 -6.08
N LYS A 17 4.03 -16.47 -5.16
CA LYS A 17 5.35 -16.07 -4.64
C LYS A 17 5.56 -16.50 -3.18
N ASN A 18 4.67 -17.34 -2.63
CA ASN A 18 4.65 -17.73 -1.23
C ASN A 18 4.62 -16.52 -0.27
N ILE A 19 3.91 -15.46 -0.67
CA ILE A 19 3.71 -14.25 0.14
C ILE A 19 2.32 -14.36 0.77
N GLY A 20 2.29 -14.35 2.11
CA GLY A 20 1.06 -14.24 2.90
C GLY A 20 0.94 -12.86 3.52
N PHE A 21 -0.30 -12.42 3.73
CA PHE A 21 -0.66 -11.24 4.50
C PHE A 21 -2.01 -11.49 5.18
N THR A 22 -2.25 -10.89 6.34
CA THR A 22 -3.44 -11.10 7.16
C THR A 22 -4.35 -9.87 7.17
N ASP A 23 -3.75 -8.69 7.35
CA ASP A 23 -4.45 -7.41 7.45
C ASP A 23 -3.67 -6.30 6.72
N GLU A 24 -4.20 -5.08 6.72
CA GLU A 24 -3.54 -3.95 6.08
C GLU A 24 -2.15 -3.66 6.65
N GLY A 25 -1.91 -3.94 7.93
CA GLY A 25 -0.64 -3.72 8.61
C GLY A 25 0.53 -4.47 7.99
N ASP A 26 0.29 -5.63 7.37
CA ASP A 26 1.31 -6.39 6.64
C ASP A 26 1.89 -5.63 5.42
N PHE A 27 1.15 -4.66 4.87
CA PHE A 27 1.59 -3.80 3.78
C PHE A 27 2.37 -2.57 4.25
N PHE A 28 2.26 -2.23 5.54
CA PHE A 28 2.82 -1.02 6.15
C PHE A 28 3.83 -1.35 7.25
N ARG A 29 4.66 -2.39 7.04
CA ARG A 29 5.63 -2.85 8.03
C ARG A 29 6.58 -1.74 8.47
N GLU A 30 6.78 -1.62 9.78
CA GLU A 30 7.51 -0.54 10.43
C GLU A 30 8.98 -0.41 10.00
N ASN A 31 9.59 -1.48 9.47
CA ASN A 31 10.96 -1.43 8.97
C ASN A 31 11.09 -0.79 7.57
N TRP A 32 10.00 -0.70 6.80
CA TRP A 32 10.02 -0.14 5.45
C TRP A 32 9.54 1.30 5.39
N LEU A 33 8.51 1.66 6.17
CA LEU A 33 7.95 3.02 6.15
C LEU A 33 8.99 4.13 6.41
N PRO A 34 9.90 4.00 7.39
CA PRO A 34 10.93 5.03 7.61
C PRO A 34 11.91 5.16 6.45
N HIS A 35 12.13 4.09 5.68
CA HIS A 35 12.96 4.16 4.48
C HIS A 35 12.22 4.91 3.37
N VAL A 36 10.96 4.55 3.12
CA VAL A 36 10.11 5.19 2.11
C VAL A 36 9.90 6.68 2.42
N GLU A 37 9.67 7.05 3.68
CA GLU A 37 9.54 8.45 4.08
C GLU A 37 10.81 9.25 3.77
N LYS A 38 11.99 8.69 4.05
CA LYS A 38 13.28 9.33 3.76
C LYS A 38 13.56 9.48 2.27
N THR A 39 13.06 8.56 1.45
CA THR A 39 13.29 8.57 -0.01
C THR A 39 12.11 9.14 -0.80
N TRP A 40 11.05 9.59 -0.13
CA TRP A 40 9.77 9.99 -0.74
C TRP A 40 9.95 11.05 -1.84
N GLU A 41 10.48 12.22 -1.46
CA GLU A 41 10.75 13.34 -2.36
C GLU A 41 11.77 12.96 -3.44
N GLN A 42 12.80 12.20 -3.08
CA GLN A 42 13.84 11.80 -4.01
C GLN A 42 13.29 10.90 -5.13
N TRP A 43 12.38 9.98 -4.81
CA TRP A 43 11.85 9.03 -5.77
C TRP A 43 10.65 9.57 -6.54
N LEU A 44 9.78 10.35 -5.89
CA LEU A 44 8.50 10.75 -6.46
C LEU A 44 8.45 12.22 -6.87
N GLY A 45 9.23 13.09 -6.24
CA GLY A 45 9.23 14.53 -6.52
C GLY A 45 9.49 14.88 -7.99
N PRO A 46 10.40 14.18 -8.71
CA PRO A 46 10.58 14.40 -10.15
C PRO A 46 9.43 13.91 -11.03
N LEU A 47 8.56 13.04 -10.53
CA LEU A 47 7.51 12.34 -11.30
C LEU A 47 6.10 12.87 -11.02
N VAL A 48 5.89 13.42 -9.83
CA VAL A 48 4.59 13.87 -9.34
C VAL A 48 4.68 15.36 -9.04
N PRO A 49 4.19 16.23 -9.95
CA PRO A 49 3.98 17.63 -9.64
C PRO A 49 3.10 17.77 -8.40
N ASP A 50 3.47 18.66 -7.49
CA ASP A 50 2.79 18.89 -6.21
C ASP A 50 2.66 17.60 -5.37
N LEU A 51 3.76 16.85 -5.25
CA LEU A 51 3.84 15.61 -4.47
C LEU A 51 3.25 15.81 -3.06
N PRO A 52 2.17 15.09 -2.71
CA PRO A 52 1.61 15.19 -1.37
C PRO A 52 2.58 14.67 -0.31
N PRO A 53 2.51 15.19 0.93
CA PRO A 53 3.32 14.69 2.03
C PRO A 53 3.10 13.19 2.23
N PHE A 54 4.19 12.46 2.48
CA PHE A 54 4.17 11.03 2.77
C PHE A 54 3.06 10.62 3.76
N GLN A 55 2.94 11.35 4.87
CA GLN A 55 1.94 11.08 5.91
C GLN A 55 0.49 11.20 5.42
N THR A 56 0.23 12.10 4.46
CA THR A 56 -1.11 12.25 3.87
C THR A 56 -1.45 10.99 3.05
N VAL A 57 -0.55 10.59 2.15
CA VAL A 57 -0.77 9.43 1.30
C VAL A 57 -0.88 8.14 2.11
N ILE A 58 0.03 7.91 3.05
CA ILE A 58 -0.02 6.69 3.88
C ILE A 58 -1.25 6.67 4.80
N GLY A 59 -1.64 7.84 5.34
CA GLY A 59 -2.82 7.97 6.18
C GLY A 59 -4.12 7.64 5.44
N GLU A 60 -4.25 8.08 4.19
CA GLU A 60 -5.41 7.78 3.34
C GLU A 60 -5.36 6.37 2.74
N LEU A 61 -4.18 5.87 2.38
CA LEU A 61 -4.04 4.56 1.75
C LEU A 61 -4.36 3.40 2.69
N ARG A 62 -4.05 3.53 3.99
CA ARG A 62 -4.27 2.45 4.97
C ARG A 62 -5.74 2.01 5.08
N PRO A 63 -6.73 2.89 5.29
CA PRO A 63 -8.14 2.48 5.32
C PRO A 63 -8.64 1.93 3.98
N GLU A 64 -8.16 2.47 2.85
CA GLU A 64 -8.51 1.96 1.51
C GLU A 64 -8.01 0.53 1.30
N ILE A 65 -6.77 0.22 1.69
CA ILE A 65 -6.25 -1.16 1.64
C ILE A 65 -7.09 -2.07 2.54
N LYS A 66 -7.40 -1.64 3.77
CA LYS A 66 -8.24 -2.42 4.67
C LYS A 66 -9.59 -2.77 4.03
N GLU A 67 -10.24 -1.80 3.40
CA GLU A 67 -11.52 -2.02 2.71
C GLU A 67 -11.35 -2.95 1.51
N LEU A 68 -10.30 -2.77 0.70
CA LEU A 68 -10.01 -3.62 -0.45
C LEU A 68 -9.74 -5.09 -0.08
N LEU A 69 -9.18 -5.35 1.10
CA LEU A 69 -8.94 -6.72 1.58
C LEU A 69 -10.21 -7.42 2.07
N GLN A 70 -11.27 -6.66 2.34
CA GLN A 70 -12.58 -7.12 2.82
C GLN A 70 -13.62 -7.24 1.70
N LYS A 71 -13.34 -6.70 0.51
CA LYS A 71 -14.16 -6.78 -0.71
C LYS A 71 -13.78 -7.98 -1.58
#